data_AF-A0A2M7WC27-F1
#
_entry.id   AF-A0A2M7WC27-F1
#
_cell.length_a   1.000
_cell.length_b   1.000
_cell.length_c   1.000
_cell.angle_alpha   90.00
_cell.angle_beta   90.00
_cell.angle_gamma   90.00
#
_symmetry.space_group_name_H-M   'P 1'
#
loop_
_entity.id
_entity.type
_entity.pdbx_description
1 polymer ?
#
loop_
_entity_poly.entity_id
_entity_poly.type
_entity_poly.pdbx_seq_one_letter_code
_entity_poly.pdbx_strand_id
1 'polypeptide(L)' 'MKKKPTGFVAKCQCGEVVGAMDYERTDRKDAGKILGQWIADGCTIEPRFEGTWTANVTACKCGE' A
#
# COMPACT_ATOMS: atom_id res chain seq x y z
N MET A 1 -0.38 -11.10 21.07
CA MET A 1 -0.27 -11.69 19.71
C MET A 1 -0.09 -10.57 18.69
N LYS A 2 0.83 -10.68 17.73
CA LYS A 2 1.01 -9.65 16.68
C LYS A 2 -0.17 -9.70 15.70
N LYS A 3 -0.81 -8.56 15.43
CA LYS A 3 -1.89 -8.47 14.43
C LYS A 3 -1.31 -8.64 13.02
N LYS A 4 -1.97 -9.43 12.18
CA LYS A 4 -1.67 -9.48 10.75
C LYS A 4 -2.36 -8.31 10.07
N PRO A 5 -1.71 -7.66 9.08
CA PRO A 5 -2.36 -6.62 8.31
C PRO A 5 -3.48 -7.21 7.45
N THR A 6 -4.58 -6.48 7.35
CA THR A 6 -5.72 -6.72 6.46
C THR A 6 -5.53 -6.01 5.12
N GLY A 7 -4.64 -5.02 5.06
CA GLY A 7 -4.32 -4.28 3.85
C GLY A 7 -3.05 -3.46 3.97
N PHE A 8 -2.70 -2.79 2.88
CA PHE A 8 -1.52 -1.95 2.79
C PHE A 8 -1.81 -0.70 1.95
N VAL A 9 -1.20 0.41 2.34
CA VAL A 9 -1.22 1.67 1.59
C VAL A 9 0.21 2.04 1.22
N ALA A 10 0.42 2.44 -0.03
CA ALA A 10 1.69 2.96 -0.51
C ALA A 10 1.63 4.49 -0.61
N LYS A 11 2.60 5.15 0.02
CA LYS A 11 2.83 6.58 -0.08
C LYS A 11 4.10 6.86 -0.85
N CYS A 12 4.03 7.73 -1.85
CA CYS A 12 5.23 8.16 -2.56
C CYS A 12 6.10 9.09 -1.67
N GLN A 13 7.29 9.43 -2.14
CA GLN A 13 8.23 10.32 -1.46
C GLN A 13 7.67 11.73 -1.24
N CYS A 14 6.74 12.18 -2.08
CA CYS A 14 6.00 13.44 -1.91
C CYS A 14 4.85 13.36 -0.88
N GLY A 15 4.61 12.19 -0.28
CA GLY A 15 3.58 11.97 0.75
C GLY A 15 2.20 11.59 0.23
N GLU A 16 1.97 11.70 -1.08
CA GLU A 16 0.72 11.29 -1.73
C GLU A 16 0.50 9.77 -1.64
N VAL A 17 -0.74 9.36 -1.41
CA VAL A 17 -1.12 7.94 -1.42
C VAL A 17 -1.31 7.49 -2.85
N VAL A 18 -0.37 6.71 -3.37
CA VAL A 18 -0.34 6.29 -4.78
C VAL A 18 -0.84 4.87 -5.00
N GLY A 19 -1.10 4.13 -3.91
CA GLY A 19 -1.62 2.78 -3.99
C GLY A 19 -2.30 2.32 -2.72
N ALA A 20 -3.29 1.45 -2.87
CA ALA A 20 -3.96 0.76 -1.78
C ALA A 20 -4.27 -0.68 -2.19
N MET A 21 -4.08 -1.62 -1.27
CA MET A 21 -4.32 -3.03 -1.50
C MET A 21 -5.03 -3.65 -0.30
N ASP A 22 -6.16 -4.28 -0.55
CA ASP A 22 -6.81 -5.20 0.38
C ASP A 22 -6.08 -6.54 0.33
N TYR A 23 -5.35 -6.87 1.39
CA TYR A 23 -4.48 -8.05 1.44
C TYR A 23 -5.28 -9.35 1.58
N GLU A 24 -6.47 -9.29 2.18
CA GLU A 24 -7.33 -10.47 2.35
C GLU A 24 -8.04 -10.85 1.05
N ARG A 25 -8.20 -9.88 0.14
CA ARG A 25 -8.86 -10.05 -1.16
C ARG A 25 -7.91 -10.11 -2.37
N THR A 26 -6.62 -9.98 -2.14
CA THR A 26 -5.60 -10.08 -3.19
C THR A 26 -4.89 -11.43 -3.12
N ASP A 27 -4.70 -12.10 -4.27
CA ASP A 27 -3.90 -13.32 -4.32
C ASP A 27 -2.49 -13.07 -3.75
N ARG A 28 -1.94 -14.06 -3.03
CA ARG A 28 -0.66 -13.89 -2.35
C ARG A 28 0.51 -13.61 -3.29
N LYS A 29 0.53 -14.21 -4.48
CA LYS A 29 1.58 -14.01 -5.47
C LYS A 29 1.53 -12.58 -6.01
N ASP A 30 0.33 -12.08 -6.28
CA ASP A 30 0.14 -10.74 -6.80
C ASP A 30 0.35 -9.68 -5.70
N ALA A 31 -0.08 -9.95 -4.47
CA ALA A 31 0.24 -9.10 -3.33
C ALA A 31 1.76 -8.96 -3.11
N GLY A 32 2.51 -10.05 -3.24
CA GLY A 32 3.98 -10.03 -3.17
C GLY A 32 4.60 -9.17 -4.28
N LYS A 33 4.10 -9.26 -5.51
CA LYS A 33 4.55 -8.42 -6.63
C LYS A 33 4.25 -6.94 -6.39
N ILE A 34 3.02 -6.62 -5.96
CA ILE A 34 2.58 -5.24 -5.70
C ILE A 34 3.45 -4.60 -4.61
N LEU A 35 3.66 -5.31 -3.49
CA LEU A 35 4.52 -4.85 -2.41
C LEU A 35 5.97 -4.67 -2.88
N GLY A 36 6.50 -5.63 -3.65
CA GLY A 36 7.83 -5.53 -4.23
C GLY A 36 7.99 -4.33 -5.16
N GLN A 37 6.98 -4.06 -6.00
CA GLN A 37 6.96 -2.91 -6.89
C GLN A 37 6.96 -1.59 -6.10
N TRP A 38 6.10 -1.45 -5.09
CA TRP A 38 6.07 -0.25 -4.25
C TRP A 38 7.40 0.01 -3.52
N ILE A 39 8.09 -1.04 -3.06
CA ILE A 39 9.43 -0.92 -2.48
C ILE A 39 10.43 -0.43 -3.54
N ALA A 40 10.40 -1.01 -4.74
CA ALA A 40 11.29 -0.63 -5.84
C ALA A 40 11.06 0.83 -6.29
N ASP A 41 9.81 1.30 -6.24
CA ASP A 41 9.41 2.67 -6.56
C ASP A 41 9.72 3.67 -5.43
N GLY A 42 10.32 3.20 -4.32
CA GLY A 42 10.70 4.05 -3.18
C GLY A 42 9.51 4.54 -2.35
N CYS A 43 8.38 3.82 -2.38
CA CYS A 43 7.22 4.15 -1.57
C CYS A 43 7.38 3.71 -0.11
N THR A 44 6.80 4.49 0.80
CA THR A 44 6.54 4.07 2.18
C THR A 44 5.32 3.18 2.20
N ILE A 45 5.43 1.98 2.79
CA ILE A 45 4.32 1.03 2.92
C ILE A 45 3.77 1.07 4.34
N GLU A 46 2.49 1.44 4.46
CA GLU A 46 1.77 1.49 5.73
C GLU A 46 0.78 0.32 5.84
N PRO A 47 0.97 -0.60 6.80
CA PRO A 47 0.01 -1.68 7.05
C PRO A 47 -1.29 -1.14 7.67
N ARG A 48 -2.41 -1.71 7.27
CA ARG A 48 -3.74 -1.54 7.89
C ARG A 48 -4.10 -2.81 8.63
N PHE A 49 -4.64 -2.67 9.84
CA PHE A 49 -4.93 -3.81 10.74
C PHE A 49 -6.41 -3.91 11.12
N GLU A 50 -7.23 -2.95 10.70
CA GLU A 50 -8.66 -2.92 10.97
C GLU A 50 -9.42 -3.66 9.86
N GLY A 51 -10.58 -4.25 10.19
CA GLY A 51 -11.42 -4.96 9.21
C GLY A 51 -12.13 -4.03 8.23
N THR A 52 -12.09 -2.72 8.44
CA THR A 52 -12.61 -1.72 7.51
C THR A 52 -11.72 -0.50 7.54
N TRP A 53 -11.26 -0.07 6.37
CA TRP A 53 -10.44 1.12 6.21
C TRP A 53 -10.65 1.69 4.80
N THR A 54 -10.34 2.96 4.64
CA THR A 54 -10.44 3.67 3.37
C THR A 54 -9.13 4.37 3.08
N ALA A 55 -8.74 4.42 1.81
CA ALA A 55 -7.62 5.21 1.34
C ALA A 55 -8.05 5.97 0.08
N ASN A 56 -7.69 7.25 -0.01
CA ASN A 56 -7.88 8.03 -1.23
C ASN A 56 -6.60 7.94 -2.06
N VAL A 57 -6.68 7.33 -3.24
CA VAL A 57 -5.52 7.18 -4.12
C VAL A 57 -5.44 8.38 -5.06
N THR A 58 -4.29 9.04 -5.04
CA THR A 58 -3.99 10.25 -5.81
C THR A 58 -2.80 10.01 -6.74
N ALA A 59 -2.64 10.90 -7.73
CA ALA A 59 -1.46 10.87 -8.58
C ALA A 59 -0.22 11.31 -7.80
N CYS A 60 0.91 10.68 -8.11
CA CYS A 60 2.21 11.11 -7.62
C CYS A 60 2.55 12.50 -8.16
N LYS A 61 3.12 13.36 -7.30
CA LYS A 61 3.57 14.71 -7.66
C LYS A 61 5.10 14.88 -7.58
N CYS A 62 5.84 13.78 -7.55
CA CYS A 62 7.31 13.86 -7.55
C CYS A 62 7.79 14.38 -8.91
N GLY A 63 8.53 15.50 -8.91
CA GLY A 63 9.07 16.11 -10.12
C GLY A 63 8.11 17.04 -10.86
N GLU A 64 6.94 17.32 -10.28
CA GLU A 64 6.09 18.46 -10.66
C GLU A 64 6.64 19.78 -10.10
#